data_AF-K2JQ91-F1
#
_entry.id   AF-K2JQ91-F1
#
_cell.length_a   1.000
_cell.length_b   1.000
_cell.length_c   1.000
_cell.angle_alpha   90.00
_cell.angle_beta   90.00
_cell.angle_gamma   90.00
#
_symmetry.space_group_name_H-M   'P 1'
#
loop_
_entity.id
_entity.type
_entity.pdbx_description
1 polymer ?
#
loop_
_entity_poly.entity_id
_entity_poly.type
_entity_poly.pdbx_seq_one_letter_code
_entity_poly.pdbx_strand_id
1 'polypeptide(L)'
;MRATILPACATTVCKSSAGPDVTDPTFEIFLTAPPGLEPMLMAEVQQAGFDAPVLSPGGVTIRGTWEDVWRANLCLRGASKVLARFGEFRAFHLAQLDKRARKFPWDEILGQGVLTGGLSLKVEVSTNKKSKIYHAGAAVERFERAIAEEFGVKIAEGLDDADLVIKARFDDNNIQLSVDTSGEGLHKRGHKQAMGKAPMRETMAALCLRACGYDGTEPVLDPMCGSGTFVIEAAEIARHMMAGRARHFAFEHLATYDPARVQNIKADWQNHESALQFYGSDRNVNVVRMANENAERAGVADMCTFQPVPVSEITRPEGAPGLVIVNPPYGARIGKKKDLFALYSAFGEVMKDRFSGWRVGMITSDDQLAQATTLPWLPPQAPIAHGGLKVRLYQSAALG
;
A
#
# COMPACT_ATOMS: atom_id res chain seq x y z
N MET A 1 -12.56 -37.46 24.44
CA MET A 1 -11.26 -38.17 24.38
C MET A 1 -10.70 -37.99 22.98
N ARG A 2 -9.48 -37.42 22.90
CA ARG A 2 -8.64 -37.18 21.71
C ARG A 2 -9.23 -36.28 20.62
N ALA A 3 -9.02 -34.97 20.80
CA ALA A 3 -8.99 -33.99 19.72
C ALA A 3 -7.65 -34.14 18.97
N THR A 4 -7.74 -34.33 17.66
CA THR A 4 -6.62 -34.40 16.73
C THR A 4 -6.14 -32.97 16.45
N ILE A 5 -4.93 -32.66 16.88
CA ILE A 5 -4.24 -31.40 16.61
C ILE A 5 -3.61 -31.51 15.20
N LEU A 6 -4.02 -30.62 14.28
CA LEU A 6 -3.35 -30.40 12.99
C LEU A 6 -2.03 -29.65 13.22
N PRO A 7 -0.96 -29.92 12.45
CA PRO A 7 0.33 -29.30 12.68
C PRO A 7 0.35 -27.86 12.13
N ALA A 8 0.85 -26.93 12.94
CA ALA A 8 1.19 -25.59 12.53
C ALA A 8 2.30 -25.65 11.46
N CYS A 9 2.06 -25.06 10.30
CA CYS A 9 3.06 -24.86 9.26
C CYS A 9 4.09 -23.85 9.79
N ALA A 10 5.29 -24.33 10.10
CA ALA A 10 6.39 -23.50 10.57
C ALA A 10 6.93 -22.67 9.41
N THR A 11 6.62 -21.37 9.38
CA THR A 11 7.31 -20.40 8.54
C THR A 11 8.76 -20.30 8.99
N THR A 12 9.66 -20.83 8.16
CA THR A 12 11.11 -20.72 8.38
C THR A 12 11.53 -19.29 8.08
N VAL A 13 11.77 -18.51 9.13
CA VAL A 13 12.40 -17.18 9.02
C VAL A 13 13.84 -17.40 8.58
N CYS A 14 14.14 -17.08 7.31
CA CYS A 14 15.51 -17.07 6.81
C CYS A 14 16.27 -15.92 7.49
N LYS A 15 17.10 -16.24 8.48
CA LYS A 15 18.17 -15.34 8.95
C LYS A 15 19.37 -15.58 8.04
N SER A 16 19.76 -14.56 7.28
CA SER A 16 20.97 -14.59 6.46
C SER A 16 22.21 -14.72 7.36
N SER A 17 23.14 -15.57 6.95
CA SER A 17 24.45 -15.71 7.59
C SER A 17 25.45 -14.81 6.87
N ALA A 18 25.91 -13.74 7.51
CA ALA A 18 26.99 -12.89 7.00
C ALA A 18 28.06 -12.65 8.08
N GLY A 19 29.30 -12.41 7.62
CA GLY A 19 30.55 -12.32 8.40
C GLY A 19 30.64 -11.12 9.38
N PRO A 20 31.85 -10.67 9.75
CA PRO A 20 32.10 -9.95 11.00
C PRO A 20 31.23 -8.69 11.14
N ASP A 21 30.56 -8.66 12.29
CA ASP A 21 29.39 -7.87 12.65
C ASP A 21 29.71 -6.38 12.78
N VAL A 22 29.66 -5.64 11.68
CA VAL A 22 29.41 -4.19 11.71
C VAL A 22 27.91 -4.03 11.68
N THR A 23 27.28 -4.00 12.86
CA THR A 23 25.84 -3.75 12.96
C THR A 23 25.56 -2.32 12.53
N ASP A 24 24.90 -2.16 11.38
CA ASP A 24 24.43 -0.85 10.93
C ASP A 24 23.54 -0.22 12.03
N PRO A 25 23.73 1.07 12.34
CA PRO A 25 22.99 1.71 13.42
C PRO A 25 21.48 1.66 13.13
N THR A 26 20.69 1.27 14.13
CA THR A 26 19.23 1.24 13.99
C THR A 26 18.61 2.62 14.16
N PHE A 27 17.64 2.94 13.32
CA PHE A 27 16.89 4.19 13.33
C PHE A 27 15.39 3.93 13.11
N GLU A 28 14.60 4.99 13.21
CA GLU A 28 13.15 4.89 13.08
C GLU A 28 12.73 4.88 11.59
N ILE A 29 11.93 3.91 11.20
CA ILE A 29 11.37 3.78 9.85
C ILE A 29 9.85 3.85 9.99
N PHE A 30 9.23 4.75 9.22
CA PHE A 30 7.80 4.93 9.21
C PHE A 30 7.17 4.46 7.91
N LEU A 31 6.33 3.45 8.04
CA LEU A 31 5.58 2.80 6.98
C LEU A 31 4.21 3.46 6.92
N THR A 32 4.00 4.35 5.95
CA THR A 32 2.74 5.08 5.84
C THR A 32 1.62 4.14 5.39
N ALA A 33 0.42 4.29 5.96
CA ALA A 33 -0.77 3.53 5.56
C ALA A 33 -1.84 4.46 4.98
N PRO A 34 -2.76 3.94 4.15
CA PRO A 34 -4.04 4.60 3.94
C PRO A 34 -4.76 4.78 5.30
N PRO A 35 -5.28 5.98 5.61
CA PRO A 35 -5.98 6.21 6.88
C PRO A 35 -7.12 5.22 7.10
N GLY A 36 -7.18 4.63 8.31
CA GLY A 36 -8.16 3.60 8.68
C GLY A 36 -7.66 2.18 8.49
N LEU A 37 -6.55 1.97 7.78
CA LEU A 37 -5.96 0.65 7.50
C LEU A 37 -4.63 0.42 8.24
N GLU A 38 -4.25 1.30 9.17
CA GLU A 38 -3.05 1.15 9.99
C GLU A 38 -2.99 -0.22 10.70
N PRO A 39 -4.08 -0.76 11.29
CA PRO A 39 -4.05 -2.07 11.92
C PRO A 39 -3.76 -3.21 10.94
N MET A 40 -4.18 -3.08 9.68
CA MET A 40 -3.92 -4.09 8.66
C MET A 40 -2.47 -4.02 8.17
N LEU A 41 -1.91 -2.81 8.02
CA LEU A 41 -0.48 -2.65 7.75
C LEU A 41 0.36 -3.20 8.91
N MET A 42 -0.06 -2.95 10.16
CA MET A 42 0.63 -3.48 11.34
C MET A 42 0.72 -5.01 11.31
N ALA A 43 -0.40 -5.69 11.01
CA ALA A 43 -0.41 -7.14 10.87
C ALA A 43 0.47 -7.64 9.71
N GLU A 44 0.52 -6.93 8.58
CA GLU A 44 1.43 -7.23 7.47
C GLU A 44 2.89 -7.13 7.90
N VAL A 45 3.26 -6.04 8.59
CA VAL A 45 4.63 -5.77 9.05
C VAL A 45 5.08 -6.81 10.07
N GLN A 46 4.21 -7.21 10.98
CA GLN A 46 4.47 -8.31 11.92
C GLN A 46 4.67 -9.64 11.20
N GLN A 47 3.80 -9.97 10.25
CA GLN A 47 3.89 -11.21 9.48
C GLN A 47 5.16 -11.26 8.63
N ALA A 48 5.59 -10.11 8.10
CA ALA A 48 6.84 -9.98 7.36
C ALA A 48 8.09 -10.01 8.25
N GLY A 49 7.94 -10.20 9.57
CA GLY A 49 9.06 -10.39 10.50
C GLY A 49 9.87 -9.12 10.78
N PHE A 50 9.27 -7.92 10.64
CA PHE A 50 9.90 -6.71 11.15
C PHE A 50 9.75 -6.65 12.68
N ASP A 51 10.80 -6.23 13.37
CA ASP A 51 10.86 -6.25 14.83
C ASP A 51 10.06 -5.12 15.48
N ALA A 52 9.36 -5.47 16.55
CA ALA A 52 8.63 -4.57 17.45
C ALA A 52 7.86 -3.41 16.74
N PRO A 53 7.01 -3.68 15.73
CA PRO A 53 6.27 -2.63 15.07
C PRO A 53 5.28 -1.97 16.04
N VAL A 54 5.08 -0.66 15.88
CA VAL A 54 4.21 0.15 16.72
C VAL A 54 3.20 0.87 15.84
N LEU A 55 1.93 0.67 16.14
CA LEU A 55 0.85 1.41 15.50
C LEU A 55 1.03 2.91 15.75
N SER A 56 1.02 3.70 14.68
CA SER A 56 1.23 5.15 14.74
C SER A 56 0.16 5.87 13.92
N PRO A 57 -0.22 7.12 14.22
CA PRO A 57 -1.20 7.83 13.41
C PRO A 57 -0.78 7.92 11.94
N GLY A 58 -1.58 7.33 11.04
CA GLY A 58 -1.32 7.29 9.60
C GLY A 58 -0.30 6.24 9.15
N GLY A 59 0.10 5.28 9.99
CA GLY A 59 1.03 4.23 9.59
C GLY A 59 1.51 3.31 10.72
N VAL A 60 2.65 2.68 10.47
CA VAL A 60 3.34 1.79 11.42
C VAL A 60 4.78 2.26 11.53
N THR A 61 5.28 2.34 12.75
CA THR A 61 6.67 2.69 13.03
C THR A 61 7.43 1.43 13.42
N ILE A 62 8.60 1.22 12.84
CA ILE A 62 9.55 0.17 13.23
C ILE A 62 10.91 0.82 13.54
N ARG A 63 11.76 0.10 14.27
CA ARG A 63 13.17 0.44 14.43
C ARG A 63 14.01 -0.62 13.74
N GLY A 64 14.85 -0.21 12.80
CA GLY A 64 15.60 -1.13 11.94
C GLY A 64 16.78 -0.47 11.26
N THR A 65 17.38 -1.20 10.32
CA THR A 65 18.57 -0.81 9.55
C THR A 65 18.18 -0.32 8.15
N TRP A 66 19.16 0.07 7.34
CA TRP A 66 18.93 0.34 5.92
C TRP A 66 18.50 -0.91 5.13
N GLU A 67 18.92 -2.10 5.56
CA GLU A 67 18.43 -3.36 4.98
C GLU A 67 16.92 -3.50 5.17
N ASP A 68 16.39 -3.12 6.35
CA ASP A 68 14.95 -3.10 6.60
C ASP A 68 14.22 -2.08 5.74
N VAL A 69 14.84 -0.93 5.43
CA VAL A 69 14.29 0.05 4.48
C VAL A 69 14.14 -0.56 3.10
N TRP A 70 15.17 -1.21 2.56
CA TRP A 70 15.11 -1.82 1.23
C TRP A 70 14.10 -2.96 1.20
N ARG A 71 14.15 -3.85 2.21
CA ARG A 71 13.23 -4.97 2.34
C ARG A 71 11.78 -4.50 2.43
N ALA A 72 11.49 -3.49 3.24
CA ALA A 72 10.14 -2.93 3.37
C ALA A 72 9.60 -2.38 2.04
N ASN A 73 10.43 -1.68 1.26
CA ASN A 73 10.06 -1.19 -0.07
C ASN A 73 9.80 -2.33 -1.08
N LEU A 74 10.57 -3.42 -0.98
CA LEU A 74 10.45 -4.57 -1.89
C LEU A 74 9.24 -5.47 -1.55
N CYS A 75 8.97 -5.73 -0.27
CA CYS A 75 8.04 -6.78 0.13
C CYS A 75 6.66 -6.28 0.61
N LEU A 76 6.57 -5.11 1.25
CA LEU A 76 5.30 -4.67 1.84
C LEU A 76 4.31 -4.23 0.76
N ARG A 77 3.11 -4.82 0.80
CA ARG A 77 2.04 -4.53 -0.15
C ARG A 77 1.17 -3.38 0.33
N GLY A 78 0.92 -3.27 1.62
CA GLY A 78 0.00 -2.29 2.19
C GLY A 78 0.59 -0.90 2.44
N ALA A 79 1.92 -0.81 2.60
CA ALA A 79 2.59 0.47 2.83
C ALA A 79 2.42 1.38 1.61
N SER A 80 2.09 2.66 1.81
CA SER A 80 2.00 3.65 0.73
C SER A 80 3.36 4.24 0.38
N LYS A 81 4.24 4.35 1.38
CA LYS A 81 5.62 4.88 1.36
C LYS A 81 6.38 4.34 2.56
N VAL A 82 7.68 4.13 2.40
CA VAL A 82 8.65 3.86 3.47
C VAL A 82 9.48 5.13 3.69
N LEU A 83 9.35 5.71 4.87
CA LEU A 83 10.07 6.93 5.24
C LEU A 83 11.14 6.60 6.29
N ALA A 84 12.38 6.94 6.01
CA ALA A 84 13.45 6.83 6.98
C ALA A 84 13.54 8.13 7.78
N ARG A 85 13.31 8.07 9.11
CA ARG A 85 13.24 9.24 10.00
C ARG A 85 14.61 9.49 10.63
N PHE A 86 15.22 10.62 10.27
CA PHE A 86 16.61 10.93 10.64
C PHE A 86 16.78 12.04 11.66
N GLY A 87 15.72 12.76 12.00
CA GLY A 87 15.84 13.75 13.05
C GLY A 87 14.59 14.59 13.21
N GLU A 88 14.56 15.30 14.33
CA GLU A 88 13.51 16.23 14.65
C GLU A 88 14.07 17.48 15.32
N PHE A 89 13.36 18.59 15.16
CA PHE A 89 13.61 19.79 15.94
C PHE A 89 12.36 20.65 16.02
N ARG A 90 12.34 21.57 16.98
CA ARG A 90 11.25 22.54 17.12
C ARG A 90 11.54 23.85 16.40
N ALA A 91 10.54 24.39 15.73
CA ALA A 91 10.56 25.76 15.21
C ALA A 91 9.19 26.44 15.34
N PHE A 92 9.22 27.70 15.78
CA PHE A 92 8.02 28.50 16.08
C PHE A 92 7.77 29.61 15.06
N HIS A 93 8.75 29.94 14.22
CA HIS A 93 8.66 30.93 13.15
C HIS A 93 9.68 30.66 12.03
N LEU A 94 9.47 31.21 10.83
CA LEU A 94 10.24 30.88 9.63
C LEU A 94 11.75 31.19 9.75
N ALA A 95 12.14 32.25 10.46
CA ALA A 95 13.57 32.55 10.69
C ALA A 95 14.27 31.48 11.55
N GLN A 96 13.55 30.88 12.50
CA GLN A 96 14.09 29.77 13.29
C GLN A 96 14.16 28.50 12.45
N LEU A 97 13.16 28.25 11.60
CA LEU A 97 13.17 27.14 10.66
C LEU A 97 14.39 27.17 9.74
N ASP A 98 14.65 28.32 9.11
CA ASP A 98 15.82 28.55 8.23
C ASP A 98 17.13 28.26 8.97
N LYS A 99 17.32 28.87 10.15
CA LYS A 99 18.51 28.65 10.99
C LYS A 99 18.68 27.18 11.41
N ARG A 100 17.59 26.48 11.71
CA ARG A 100 17.64 25.05 12.11
C ARG A 100 17.91 24.15 10.92
N ALA A 101 17.29 24.42 9.77
CA ALA A 101 17.52 23.69 8.53
C ALA A 101 18.99 23.78 8.09
N ARG A 102 19.61 24.97 8.13
CA ARG A 102 21.05 25.12 7.79
C ARG A 102 21.98 24.37 8.73
N LYS A 103 21.64 24.33 10.03
CA LYS A 103 22.45 23.66 11.05
C LYS A 103 22.23 22.15 11.14
N PHE A 104 21.21 21.63 10.47
CA PHE A 104 20.91 20.21 10.51
C PHE A 104 22.00 19.44 9.73
N PRO A 105 22.51 18.32 10.26
CA PRO A 105 23.66 17.62 9.67
C PRO A 105 23.23 16.75 8.47
N TRP A 106 22.75 17.39 7.40
CA TRP A 106 22.20 16.70 6.23
C TRP A 106 23.19 15.72 5.58
N ASP A 107 24.45 16.13 5.41
CA ASP A 107 25.49 15.32 4.75
C ASP A 107 25.89 14.09 5.57
N GLU A 108 25.87 14.19 6.91
CA GLU A 108 26.08 13.04 7.80
C GLU A 108 24.93 12.03 7.68
N ILE A 109 23.70 12.53 7.57
CA ILE A 109 22.47 11.73 7.58
C ILE A 109 22.21 11.06 6.23
N LEU A 110 22.35 11.80 5.14
CA LEU A 110 22.10 11.31 3.78
C LEU A 110 23.30 10.54 3.23
N GLY A 111 24.47 10.76 3.83
CA GLY A 111 25.76 10.23 3.42
C GLY A 111 26.55 11.27 2.62
N GLN A 112 27.86 11.27 2.87
CA GLN A 112 28.77 12.27 2.31
C GLN A 112 28.70 12.28 0.79
N GLY A 113 28.49 13.47 0.23
CA GLY A 113 28.54 13.67 -1.21
C GLY A 113 27.20 13.47 -1.92
N VAL A 114 26.16 12.98 -1.24
CA VAL A 114 24.83 12.79 -1.85
C VAL A 114 24.23 14.12 -2.32
N LEU A 115 24.29 15.16 -1.49
CA LEU A 115 23.74 16.48 -1.83
C LEU A 115 24.62 17.30 -2.78
N THR A 116 25.92 16.99 -2.88
CA THR A 116 26.87 17.69 -3.76
C THR A 116 27.13 16.94 -5.07
N GLY A 117 26.64 15.71 -5.20
CA GLY A 117 26.86 14.80 -6.33
C GLY A 117 26.00 15.06 -7.58
N GLY A 118 25.29 16.19 -7.63
CA GLY A 118 24.47 16.58 -8.79
C GLY A 118 23.03 16.06 -8.80
N LEU A 119 22.58 15.42 -7.71
CA LEU A 119 21.18 15.01 -7.55
C LEU A 119 20.24 16.23 -7.42
N SER A 120 18.98 16.03 -7.81
CA SER A 120 17.90 16.97 -7.56
C SER A 120 17.16 16.65 -6.25
N LEU A 121 16.77 17.69 -5.51
CA LEU A 121 16.08 17.57 -4.24
C LEU A 121 14.74 18.31 -4.25
N LYS A 122 13.73 17.73 -3.62
CA LYS A 122 12.47 18.40 -3.30
C LYS A 122 12.14 18.27 -1.82
N VAL A 123 11.46 19.29 -1.28
CA VAL A 123 10.92 19.22 0.08
C VAL A 123 9.40 19.21 0.04
N GLU A 124 8.80 18.27 0.76
CA GLU A 124 7.36 18.24 0.99
C GLU A 124 7.06 18.49 2.47
N VAL A 125 6.26 19.52 2.73
CA VAL A 125 5.86 19.89 4.08
C VAL A 125 4.40 19.53 4.32
N SER A 126 4.15 18.76 5.38
CA SER A 126 2.81 18.60 5.96
C SER A 126 2.75 19.37 7.27
N THR A 127 1.80 20.30 7.40
CA THR A 127 1.62 21.10 8.62
C THR A 127 0.14 21.24 8.97
N ASN A 128 -0.13 21.63 10.21
CA ASN A 128 -1.47 21.77 10.75
C ASN A 128 -1.57 23.01 11.65
N LYS A 129 -2.81 23.38 12.02
CA LYS A 129 -3.09 24.60 12.81
C LYS A 129 -2.53 24.60 14.23
N LYS A 130 -2.05 23.46 14.75
CA LYS A 130 -1.36 23.38 16.05
C LYS A 130 0.07 23.93 15.96
N SER A 131 0.66 23.95 14.76
CA SER A 131 1.98 24.52 14.52
C SER A 131 1.86 25.99 14.13
N LYS A 132 2.71 26.85 14.70
CA LYS A 132 2.77 28.28 14.35
C LYS A 132 3.16 28.51 12.90
N ILE A 133 3.96 27.62 12.32
CA ILE A 133 4.27 27.59 10.89
C ILE A 133 3.24 26.68 10.19
N TYR A 134 2.06 27.21 9.91
CA TYR A 134 0.97 26.46 9.26
C TYR A 134 0.90 26.68 7.73
N HIS A 135 1.74 27.55 7.17
CA HIS A 135 1.84 27.78 5.72
C HIS A 135 2.91 26.86 5.11
N ALA A 136 2.48 25.72 4.55
CA ALA A 136 3.38 24.70 3.99
C ALA A 136 4.35 25.27 2.93
N GLY A 137 3.86 26.08 1.98
CA GLY A 137 4.69 26.63 0.91
C GLY A 137 5.85 27.50 1.42
N ALA A 138 5.59 28.34 2.44
CA ALA A 138 6.64 29.15 3.05
C ALA A 138 7.69 28.30 3.80
N ALA A 139 7.28 27.17 4.38
CA ALA A 139 8.21 26.24 5.01
C ALA A 139 9.04 25.48 3.97
N VAL A 140 8.43 25.05 2.86
CA VAL A 140 9.13 24.41 1.72
C VAL A 140 10.23 25.34 1.20
N GLU A 141 9.90 26.60 0.88
CA GLU A 141 10.87 27.58 0.38
C GLU A 141 12.05 27.77 1.37
N ARG A 142 11.79 27.77 2.68
CA ARG A 142 12.84 27.92 3.69
C ARG A 142 13.76 26.71 3.77
N PHE A 143 13.23 25.50 3.69
CA PHE A 143 14.05 24.28 3.64
C PHE A 143 14.85 24.20 2.34
N GLU A 144 14.19 24.35 1.19
CA GLU A 144 14.82 24.25 -0.13
C GLU A 144 15.95 25.26 -0.28
N ARG A 145 15.71 26.53 0.09
CA ARG A 145 16.77 27.56 0.07
C ARG A 145 17.91 27.25 1.01
N ALA A 146 17.61 26.83 2.25
CA ALA A 146 18.66 26.51 3.23
C ALA A 146 19.55 25.36 2.73
N ILE A 147 18.97 24.28 2.20
CA ILE A 147 19.74 23.13 1.73
C ILE A 147 20.50 23.48 0.43
N ALA A 148 19.86 24.20 -0.50
CA ALA A 148 20.51 24.61 -1.75
C ALA A 148 21.72 25.54 -1.51
N GLU A 149 21.61 26.50 -0.60
CA GLU A 149 22.72 27.44 -0.32
C GLU A 149 23.88 26.77 0.45
N GLU A 150 23.60 25.82 1.35
CA GLU A 150 24.65 25.14 2.13
C GLU A 150 25.36 24.04 1.32
N PHE A 151 24.65 23.35 0.42
CA PHE A 151 25.18 22.16 -0.28
C PHE A 151 25.25 22.30 -1.80
N GLY A 152 24.73 23.37 -2.39
CA GLY A 152 24.71 23.56 -3.85
C GLY A 152 23.79 22.59 -4.61
N VAL A 153 22.90 21.88 -3.91
CA VAL A 153 21.98 20.91 -4.52
C VAL A 153 20.96 21.60 -5.43
N LYS A 154 20.63 20.98 -6.56
CA LYS A 154 19.57 21.48 -7.45
C LYS A 154 18.20 21.22 -6.82
N ILE A 155 17.34 22.24 -6.75
CA ILE A 155 15.95 22.05 -6.34
C ILE A 155 15.11 21.62 -7.54
N ALA A 156 14.38 20.52 -7.41
CA ALA A 156 13.48 20.00 -8.44
C ALA A 156 12.22 20.88 -8.59
N GLU A 157 11.67 20.92 -9.81
CA GLU A 157 10.43 21.66 -10.10
C GLU A 157 9.22 20.96 -9.49
N GLY A 158 9.07 19.65 -9.76
CA GLY A 158 8.06 18.77 -9.19
C GLY A 158 8.62 17.70 -8.26
N LEU A 159 7.72 16.96 -7.63
CA LEU A 159 8.06 15.74 -6.88
C LEU A 159 8.50 14.60 -7.79
N ASP A 160 7.95 14.55 -9.01
CA ASP A 160 8.25 13.48 -9.98
C ASP A 160 9.62 13.68 -10.67
N ASP A 161 10.19 14.89 -10.60
CA ASP A 161 11.52 15.23 -11.16
C ASP A 161 12.65 15.17 -10.11
N ALA A 162 12.32 14.79 -8.88
CA ALA A 162 13.22 14.81 -7.74
C ALA A 162 13.88 13.45 -7.52
N ASP A 163 15.22 13.41 -7.49
CA ASP A 163 15.96 12.20 -7.10
C ASP A 163 15.75 11.91 -5.60
N LEU A 164 15.71 12.97 -4.80
CA LEU A 164 15.54 12.92 -3.34
C LEU A 164 14.37 13.77 -2.87
N VAL A 165 13.52 13.19 -2.02
CA VAL A 165 12.43 13.93 -1.38
C VAL A 165 12.59 13.91 0.13
N ILE A 166 12.76 15.10 0.70
CA ILE A 166 12.71 15.32 2.15
C ILE A 166 11.25 15.57 2.55
N LYS A 167 10.75 14.76 3.47
CA LYS A 167 9.44 14.95 4.10
C LYS A 167 9.63 15.66 5.43
N ALA A 168 8.96 16.79 5.62
CA ALA A 168 8.93 17.50 6.88
C ALA A 168 7.50 17.53 7.43
N ARG A 169 7.26 16.80 8.52
CA ARG A 169 5.96 16.75 9.20
C ARG A 169 5.97 17.63 10.44
N PHE A 170 5.11 18.62 10.46
CA PHE A 170 4.95 19.57 11.55
C PHE A 170 3.75 19.16 12.41
N ASP A 171 3.99 18.92 13.69
CA ASP A 171 2.94 18.72 14.68
C ASP A 171 3.31 19.40 15.99
N ASP A 172 2.44 20.29 16.47
CA ASP A 172 2.68 21.12 17.66
C ASP A 172 4.09 21.77 17.72
N ASN A 173 4.50 22.38 16.60
CA ASN A 173 5.79 23.03 16.42
C ASN A 173 7.00 22.08 16.47
N ASN A 174 6.80 20.77 16.63
CA ASN A 174 7.81 19.74 16.39
C ASN A 174 7.85 19.41 14.90
N ILE A 175 9.05 19.32 14.33
CA ILE A 175 9.26 19.05 12.92
C ILE A 175 10.03 17.75 12.83
N GLN A 176 9.33 16.70 12.42
CA GLN A 176 9.95 15.42 12.07
C GLN A 176 10.46 15.51 10.62
N LEU A 177 11.75 15.25 10.43
CA LEU A 177 12.37 15.10 9.13
C LEU A 177 12.48 13.63 8.75
N SER A 178 12.24 13.33 7.48
CA SER A 178 12.38 12.01 6.91
C SER A 178 12.84 12.09 5.46
N VAL A 179 13.48 11.04 4.97
CA VAL A 179 13.72 10.84 3.53
C VAL A 179 12.66 9.87 3.01
N ASP A 180 12.05 10.20 1.87
CA ASP A 180 11.23 9.25 1.12
C ASP A 180 12.13 8.26 0.40
N THR A 181 12.08 7.00 0.82
CA THR A 181 12.93 5.94 0.26
C THR A 181 12.23 5.19 -0.88
N SER A 182 10.94 5.46 -1.11
CA SER A 182 10.14 4.74 -2.10
C SER A 182 10.10 5.41 -3.48
N GLY A 183 10.27 6.74 -3.55
CA GLY A 183 10.22 7.49 -4.82
C GLY A 183 8.80 7.71 -5.32
N GLU A 184 8.27 6.88 -6.21
CA GLU A 184 6.83 6.89 -6.50
C GLU A 184 6.02 6.24 -5.36
N GLY A 185 4.71 6.48 -5.27
CA GLY A 185 3.85 5.78 -4.30
C GLY A 185 3.88 4.26 -4.51
N LEU A 186 3.99 3.48 -3.43
CA LEU A 186 4.19 2.03 -3.51
C LEU A 186 3.06 1.28 -4.23
N HIS A 187 1.85 1.84 -4.28
CA HIS A 187 0.73 1.32 -5.06
C HIS A 187 1.07 1.17 -6.57
N LYS A 188 1.94 2.01 -7.13
CA LYS A 188 2.42 1.83 -8.51
C LYS A 188 3.41 0.66 -8.59
N ARG A 189 2.94 -0.57 -8.76
CA ARG A 189 3.82 -1.77 -8.73
C ARG A 189 4.80 -1.90 -9.90
N GLY A 190 4.67 -1.06 -10.94
CA GLY A 190 5.50 -1.09 -12.15
C GLY A 190 4.90 -1.85 -13.34
N HIS A 191 3.91 -2.72 -13.11
CA HIS A 191 3.31 -3.56 -14.15
C HIS A 191 1.89 -3.14 -14.58
N LYS A 192 1.25 -2.18 -13.90
CA LYS A 192 -0.13 -1.78 -14.22
C LYS A 192 -0.18 -0.48 -15.00
N GLN A 193 -0.38 -0.58 -16.31
CA GLN A 193 -0.43 0.59 -17.21
C GLN A 193 -1.85 0.90 -17.69
N ALA A 194 -2.74 -0.08 -17.75
CA ALA A 194 -4.10 0.11 -18.23
C ALA A 194 -5.07 0.38 -17.06
N MET A 195 -5.61 1.60 -16.99
CA MET A 195 -6.49 2.02 -15.90
C MET A 195 -7.91 2.32 -16.39
N GLY A 196 -8.90 1.80 -15.66
CA GLY A 196 -10.30 2.19 -15.81
C GLY A 196 -10.60 3.55 -15.17
N LYS A 197 -11.88 3.95 -15.14
CA LYS A 197 -12.29 5.18 -14.44
C LYS A 197 -12.19 4.96 -12.92
N ALA A 198 -11.44 5.82 -12.23
CA ALA A 198 -11.24 5.81 -10.77
C ALA A 198 -10.75 4.46 -10.21
N PRO A 199 -9.55 3.98 -10.59
CA PRO A 199 -9.04 2.71 -10.14
C PRO A 199 -8.72 2.74 -8.63
N MET A 200 -9.09 1.66 -7.95
CA MET A 200 -8.62 1.41 -6.60
C MET A 200 -7.10 1.24 -6.58
N ARG A 201 -6.45 1.87 -5.59
CA ARG A 201 -5.01 1.72 -5.33
C ARG A 201 -4.71 0.31 -4.82
N GLU A 202 -3.62 -0.24 -5.31
CA GLU A 202 -3.09 -1.57 -5.04
C GLU A 202 -2.81 -1.80 -3.56
N THR A 203 -2.22 -0.79 -2.89
CA THR A 203 -1.98 -0.84 -1.43
C THR A 203 -3.27 -0.95 -0.63
N MET A 204 -4.32 -0.24 -1.05
CA MET A 204 -5.64 -0.33 -0.43
C MET A 204 -6.28 -1.70 -0.71
N ALA A 205 -6.16 -2.21 -1.93
CA ALA A 205 -6.69 -3.52 -2.31
C ALA A 205 -6.07 -4.64 -1.48
N ALA A 206 -4.73 -4.66 -1.35
CA ALA A 206 -4.01 -5.64 -0.54
C ALA A 206 -4.43 -5.61 0.95
N LEU A 207 -4.60 -4.41 1.52
CA LEU A 207 -5.05 -4.26 2.91
C LEU A 207 -6.52 -4.62 3.10
N CYS A 208 -7.39 -4.38 2.12
CA CYS A 208 -8.78 -4.85 2.15
C CYS A 208 -8.88 -6.38 2.04
N LEU A 209 -8.07 -7.02 1.19
CA LEU A 209 -7.95 -8.48 1.13
C LEU A 209 -7.55 -9.04 2.51
N ARG A 210 -6.49 -8.48 3.11
CA ARG A 210 -6.05 -8.85 4.46
C ARG A 210 -7.13 -8.63 5.51
N ALA A 211 -7.84 -7.51 5.47
CA ALA A 211 -8.96 -7.24 6.38
C ALA A 211 -10.06 -8.28 6.26
N CYS A 212 -10.34 -8.74 5.03
CA CYS A 212 -11.24 -9.84 4.75
C CYS A 212 -10.70 -11.22 5.17
N GLY A 213 -9.49 -11.29 5.74
CA GLY A 213 -8.86 -12.53 6.20
C GLY A 213 -8.32 -13.39 5.06
N TYR A 214 -7.95 -12.78 3.93
CA TYR A 214 -7.28 -13.46 2.83
C TYR A 214 -5.79 -13.59 3.10
N ASP A 215 -5.24 -14.79 2.96
CA ASP A 215 -3.83 -15.11 3.22
C ASP A 215 -3.11 -15.77 2.02
N GLY A 216 -3.77 -15.91 0.88
CA GLY A 216 -3.22 -16.56 -0.31
C GLY A 216 -3.61 -18.03 -0.49
N THR A 217 -4.40 -18.62 0.41
CA THR A 217 -4.69 -20.06 0.42
C THR A 217 -6.03 -20.47 -0.20
N GLU A 218 -6.83 -19.50 -0.65
CA GLU A 218 -8.17 -19.72 -1.21
C GLU A 218 -8.37 -18.91 -2.53
N PRO A 219 -9.37 -19.23 -3.36
CA PRO A 219 -9.68 -18.43 -4.54
C PRO A 219 -10.33 -17.08 -4.18
N VAL A 220 -10.11 -16.08 -5.02
CA VAL A 220 -10.80 -14.78 -4.95
C VAL A 220 -11.61 -14.54 -6.22
N LEU A 221 -12.83 -14.02 -6.06
CA LEU A 221 -13.67 -13.56 -7.16
C LEU A 221 -14.04 -12.08 -6.97
N ASP A 222 -13.85 -11.26 -8.01
CA ASP A 222 -14.36 -9.87 -8.07
C ASP A 222 -15.36 -9.73 -9.23
N PRO A 223 -16.67 -9.61 -8.96
CA PRO A 223 -17.68 -9.62 -10.01
C PRO A 223 -17.90 -8.26 -10.70
N MET A 224 -17.18 -7.23 -10.25
CA MET A 224 -17.15 -5.89 -10.87
C MET A 224 -15.71 -5.38 -10.88
N CYS A 225 -14.82 -6.18 -11.48
CA CYS A 225 -13.38 -6.10 -11.26
C CYS A 225 -12.71 -4.87 -11.86
N GLY A 226 -13.39 -4.13 -12.75
CA GLY A 226 -12.77 -3.04 -13.49
C GLY A 226 -11.49 -3.52 -14.18
N SER A 227 -10.36 -2.88 -13.86
CA SER A 227 -9.04 -3.24 -14.39
C SER A 227 -8.32 -4.37 -13.62
N GLY A 228 -9.03 -5.12 -12.77
CA GLY A 228 -8.54 -6.36 -12.15
C GLY A 228 -7.76 -6.22 -10.83
N THR A 229 -7.77 -5.07 -10.15
CA THR A 229 -6.85 -4.82 -9.02
C THR A 229 -6.94 -5.87 -7.91
N PHE A 230 -8.13 -6.24 -7.45
CA PHE A 230 -8.27 -7.24 -6.37
C PHE A 230 -7.78 -8.62 -6.80
N VAL A 231 -8.18 -9.04 -8.00
CA VAL A 231 -7.84 -10.35 -8.56
C VAL A 231 -6.32 -10.49 -8.73
N ILE A 232 -5.66 -9.46 -9.27
CA ILE A 232 -4.21 -9.45 -9.48
C ILE A 232 -3.46 -9.44 -8.15
N GLU A 233 -3.83 -8.57 -7.20
CA GLU A 233 -3.17 -8.54 -5.88
C GLU A 233 -3.38 -9.87 -5.12
N ALA A 234 -4.55 -10.50 -5.22
CA ALA A 234 -4.80 -11.81 -4.63
C ALA A 234 -3.90 -12.90 -5.24
N ALA A 235 -3.81 -12.95 -6.58
CA ALA A 235 -2.94 -13.91 -7.27
C ALA A 235 -1.47 -13.73 -6.90
N GLU A 236 -0.99 -12.49 -6.81
CA GLU A 236 0.39 -12.23 -6.39
C GLU A 236 0.66 -12.62 -4.93
N ILE A 237 -0.31 -12.42 -4.02
CA ILE A 237 -0.21 -12.86 -2.63
C ILE A 237 -0.13 -14.39 -2.56
N ALA A 238 -0.97 -15.10 -3.33
CA ALA A 238 -0.96 -16.57 -3.39
C ALA A 238 0.36 -17.14 -3.91
N ARG A 239 1.00 -16.47 -4.88
CA ARG A 239 2.35 -16.79 -5.37
C ARG A 239 3.49 -16.30 -4.47
N HIS A 240 3.15 -15.63 -3.37
CA HIS A 240 4.12 -14.98 -2.49
C HIS A 240 5.08 -14.06 -3.25
N MET A 241 4.64 -13.33 -4.27
CA MET A 241 5.56 -12.47 -5.04
C MET A 241 5.98 -11.24 -4.22
N MET A 242 7.13 -10.64 -4.52
CA MET A 242 7.46 -9.30 -4.01
C MET A 242 6.61 -8.23 -4.73
N ALA A 243 5.92 -7.35 -3.99
CA ALA A 243 5.15 -6.26 -4.59
C ALA A 243 6.02 -5.21 -5.30
N GLY A 244 7.26 -5.02 -4.83
CA GLY A 244 8.22 -4.06 -5.35
C GLY A 244 9.13 -4.59 -6.47
N ARG A 245 8.91 -5.80 -6.99
CA ARG A 245 9.87 -6.50 -7.89
C ARG A 245 10.13 -5.84 -9.24
N ALA A 246 9.18 -5.05 -9.75
CA ALA A 246 9.17 -4.53 -11.12
C ALA A 246 9.29 -3.00 -11.20
N ARG A 247 9.85 -2.37 -10.17
CA ARG A 247 9.97 -0.91 -10.06
C ARG A 247 11.30 -0.48 -9.46
N HIS A 248 11.59 0.80 -9.62
CA HIS A 248 12.71 1.49 -8.98
C HIS A 248 12.27 2.17 -7.68
N PHE A 249 13.25 2.50 -6.85
CA PHE A 249 13.05 3.17 -5.57
C PHE A 249 14.03 4.33 -5.38
N ALA A 250 13.58 5.36 -4.66
CA ALA A 250 14.44 6.51 -4.35
C ALA A 250 15.64 6.15 -3.46
N PHE A 251 15.59 5.07 -2.69
CA PHE A 251 16.75 4.62 -1.94
C PHE A 251 17.95 4.30 -2.83
N GLU A 252 17.75 3.99 -4.11
CA GLU A 252 18.83 3.66 -5.07
C GLU A 252 19.79 4.85 -5.29
N HIS A 253 19.37 6.08 -4.95
CA HIS A 253 20.18 7.29 -5.02
C HIS A 253 20.94 7.62 -3.73
N LEU A 254 20.66 6.91 -2.63
CA LEU A 254 21.28 7.18 -1.33
C LEU A 254 22.64 6.52 -1.23
N ALA A 255 23.59 7.16 -0.54
CA ALA A 255 24.93 6.60 -0.32
C ALA A 255 24.91 5.26 0.45
N THR A 256 23.81 4.98 1.15
CA THR A 256 23.65 3.76 1.92
C THR A 256 23.28 2.58 1.05
N TYR A 257 22.79 2.79 -0.18
CA TYR A 257 22.35 1.74 -1.08
C TYR A 257 23.49 0.77 -1.45
N ASP A 258 23.30 -0.48 -1.07
CA ASP A 258 24.16 -1.60 -1.47
C ASP A 258 23.41 -2.48 -2.49
N PRO A 259 23.75 -2.40 -3.80
CA PRO A 259 23.07 -3.18 -4.82
C PRO A 259 23.28 -4.70 -4.65
N ALA A 260 24.41 -5.14 -4.07
CA ALA A 260 24.66 -6.56 -3.84
C ALA A 260 23.78 -7.10 -2.73
N ARG A 261 23.63 -6.37 -1.62
CA ARG A 261 22.69 -6.77 -0.54
C ARG A 261 21.25 -6.76 -1.00
N VAL A 262 20.83 -5.74 -1.76
CA VAL A 262 19.46 -5.71 -2.33
C VAL A 262 19.22 -6.86 -3.30
N GLN A 263 20.22 -7.22 -4.11
CA GLN A 263 20.12 -8.39 -4.98
C GLN A 263 20.01 -9.69 -4.17
N ASN A 264 20.71 -9.81 -3.03
CA ASN A 264 20.58 -10.96 -2.14
C ASN A 264 19.17 -11.05 -1.54
N ILE A 265 18.59 -9.94 -1.07
CA ILE A 265 17.19 -9.92 -0.59
C ILE A 265 16.23 -10.46 -1.66
N LYS A 266 16.42 -10.06 -2.92
CA LYS A 266 15.61 -10.54 -4.05
C LYS A 266 15.86 -12.02 -4.37
N ALA A 267 17.11 -12.47 -4.31
CA ALA A 267 17.49 -13.85 -4.62
C ALA A 267 17.03 -14.84 -3.55
N ASP A 268 17.03 -14.44 -2.28
CA ASP A 268 16.59 -15.26 -1.14
C ASP A 268 15.06 -15.36 -1.03
N TRP A 269 14.33 -14.57 -1.83
CA TRP A 269 12.88 -14.55 -1.81
C TRP A 269 12.27 -15.77 -2.52
N GLN A 270 11.49 -16.55 -1.78
CA GLN A 270 10.88 -17.78 -2.27
C GLN A 270 9.46 -17.53 -2.75
N ASN A 271 9.27 -17.49 -4.07
CA ASN A 271 7.93 -17.54 -4.64
C ASN A 271 7.33 -18.94 -4.46
N HIS A 272 6.01 -19.00 -4.43
CA HIS A 272 5.26 -20.26 -4.33
C HIS A 272 4.58 -20.58 -5.66
N GLU A 273 4.59 -21.87 -6.00
CA GLU A 273 3.63 -22.40 -6.97
C GLU A 273 2.25 -22.47 -6.33
N SER A 274 1.22 -22.17 -7.11
CA SER A 274 -0.16 -22.25 -6.64
C SER A 274 -1.05 -22.74 -7.77
N ALA A 275 -1.89 -23.72 -7.46
CA ALA A 275 -2.92 -24.24 -8.36
C ALA A 275 -4.25 -23.46 -8.25
N LEU A 276 -4.31 -22.44 -7.37
CA LEU A 276 -5.49 -21.60 -7.22
C LEU A 276 -5.78 -20.81 -8.49
N GLN A 277 -7.06 -20.52 -8.69
CA GLN A 277 -7.53 -19.69 -9.79
C GLN A 277 -8.31 -18.51 -9.22
N PHE A 278 -8.14 -17.37 -9.87
CA PHE A 278 -8.67 -16.07 -9.45
C PHE A 278 -9.55 -15.53 -10.56
N TYR A 279 -10.71 -15.01 -10.19
CA TYR A 279 -11.78 -14.72 -11.14
C TYR A 279 -12.18 -13.26 -11.07
N GLY A 280 -12.30 -12.62 -12.24
CA GLY A 280 -12.82 -11.28 -12.35
C GLY A 280 -13.90 -11.20 -13.42
N SER A 281 -14.96 -10.44 -13.18
CA SER A 281 -15.90 -10.07 -14.23
C SER A 281 -16.24 -8.60 -14.20
N ASP A 282 -16.55 -8.04 -15.35
CA ASP A 282 -17.15 -6.71 -15.46
C ASP A 282 -18.01 -6.66 -16.72
N ARG A 283 -19.16 -5.98 -16.67
CA ARG A 283 -20.00 -5.81 -17.86
C ARG A 283 -19.30 -5.05 -19.00
N ASN A 284 -18.26 -4.27 -18.68
CA ASN A 284 -17.54 -3.46 -19.65
C ASN A 284 -16.36 -4.25 -20.24
N VAL A 285 -16.52 -4.71 -21.48
CA VAL A 285 -15.50 -5.44 -22.24
C VAL A 285 -14.15 -4.71 -22.26
N ASN A 286 -14.13 -3.38 -22.29
CA ASN A 286 -12.88 -2.62 -22.34
C ASN A 286 -12.07 -2.77 -21.06
N VAL A 287 -12.70 -2.75 -19.88
CA VAL A 287 -11.95 -2.87 -18.61
C VAL A 287 -11.52 -4.32 -18.37
N VAL A 288 -12.29 -5.30 -18.86
CA VAL A 288 -11.89 -6.72 -18.88
C VAL A 288 -10.65 -6.93 -19.73
N ARG A 289 -10.57 -6.31 -20.92
CA ARG A 289 -9.33 -6.32 -21.72
C ARG A 289 -8.16 -5.74 -20.93
N MET A 290 -8.36 -4.59 -20.27
CA MET A 290 -7.32 -3.97 -19.43
C MET A 290 -6.89 -4.88 -18.27
N ALA A 291 -7.83 -5.61 -17.65
CA ALA A 291 -7.54 -6.54 -16.57
C ALA A 291 -6.65 -7.70 -17.03
N ASN A 292 -6.94 -8.30 -18.20
CA ASN A 292 -6.09 -9.31 -18.81
C ASN A 292 -4.67 -8.77 -19.07
N GLU A 293 -4.55 -7.61 -19.74
CA GLU A 293 -3.23 -7.01 -20.02
C GLU A 293 -2.44 -6.63 -18.75
N ASN A 294 -3.13 -6.28 -17.67
CA ASN A 294 -2.48 -6.00 -16.39
C ASN A 294 -2.01 -7.30 -15.71
N ALA A 295 -2.80 -8.38 -15.77
CA ALA A 295 -2.40 -9.67 -15.23
C ALA A 295 -1.22 -10.29 -16.01
N GLU A 296 -1.18 -10.10 -17.33
CA GLU A 296 -0.03 -10.47 -18.17
C GLU A 296 1.24 -9.73 -17.73
N ARG A 297 1.16 -8.39 -17.62
CA ARG A 297 2.30 -7.58 -17.16
C ARG A 297 2.72 -7.92 -15.73
N ALA A 298 1.78 -8.31 -14.86
CA ALA A 298 2.06 -8.75 -13.50
C ALA A 298 2.67 -10.17 -13.44
N GLY A 299 2.58 -10.95 -14.51
CA GLY A 299 3.07 -12.35 -14.55
C GLY A 299 2.17 -13.32 -13.78
N VAL A 300 0.85 -13.05 -13.75
CA VAL A 300 -0.15 -13.88 -13.07
C VAL A 300 -1.35 -14.25 -13.97
N ALA A 301 -1.27 -13.98 -15.28
CA ALA A 301 -2.35 -14.24 -16.23
C ALA A 301 -2.80 -15.71 -16.26
N ASP A 302 -1.88 -16.65 -16.05
CA ASP A 302 -2.16 -18.09 -16.03
C ASP A 302 -2.99 -18.55 -14.81
N MET A 303 -3.14 -17.68 -13.81
CA MET A 303 -3.98 -17.90 -12.63
C MET A 303 -5.23 -17.01 -12.61
N CYS A 304 -5.40 -16.12 -13.58
CA CYS A 304 -6.48 -15.13 -13.58
C CYS A 304 -7.39 -15.31 -14.79
N THR A 305 -8.69 -15.51 -14.53
CA THR A 305 -9.72 -15.54 -15.55
C THR A 305 -10.59 -14.29 -15.48
N PHE A 306 -10.57 -13.47 -16.53
CA PHE A 306 -11.41 -12.27 -16.62
C PHE A 306 -12.48 -12.41 -17.71
N GLN A 307 -13.75 -12.12 -17.37
CA GLN A 307 -14.88 -12.30 -18.30
C GLN A 307 -15.80 -11.07 -18.40
N PRO A 308 -16.31 -10.73 -19.59
CA PRO A 308 -17.21 -9.59 -19.78
C PRO A 308 -18.68 -9.93 -19.44
N VAL A 309 -18.93 -10.29 -18.18
CA VAL A 309 -20.23 -10.81 -17.71
C VAL A 309 -20.80 -9.88 -16.63
N PRO A 310 -22.11 -9.57 -16.64
CA PRO A 310 -22.73 -8.79 -15.57
C PRO A 310 -22.86 -9.61 -14.29
N VAL A 311 -22.90 -8.91 -13.14
CA VAL A 311 -23.05 -9.52 -11.80
C VAL A 311 -24.25 -10.48 -11.68
N SER A 312 -25.32 -10.28 -12.44
CA SER A 312 -26.51 -11.16 -12.43
C SER A 312 -26.24 -12.57 -12.98
N GLU A 313 -25.21 -12.72 -13.80
CA GLU A 313 -24.88 -13.94 -14.55
C GLU A 313 -23.65 -14.66 -13.99
N ILE A 314 -22.97 -14.09 -12.99
CA ILE A 314 -21.80 -14.73 -12.40
C ILE A 314 -22.20 -16.06 -11.73
N THR A 315 -21.32 -17.04 -11.86
CA THR A 315 -21.43 -18.34 -11.21
C THR A 315 -20.28 -18.53 -10.24
N ARG A 316 -20.55 -19.21 -9.14
CA ARG A 316 -19.52 -19.62 -8.19
C ARG A 316 -18.53 -20.55 -8.88
N PRO A 317 -17.21 -20.32 -8.77
CA PRO A 317 -16.21 -21.28 -9.23
C PRO A 317 -16.39 -22.65 -8.59
N GLU A 318 -16.00 -23.71 -9.29
CA GLU A 318 -15.96 -25.05 -8.72
C GLU A 318 -14.90 -25.15 -7.61
N GLY A 319 -15.14 -26.04 -6.64
CA GLY A 319 -14.21 -26.31 -5.54
C GLY A 319 -14.62 -25.72 -4.20
N ALA A 320 -13.62 -25.56 -3.32
CA ALA A 320 -13.82 -25.07 -1.96
C ALA A 320 -14.24 -23.59 -1.95
N PRO A 321 -14.98 -23.15 -0.93
CA PRO A 321 -15.30 -21.74 -0.77
C PRO A 321 -14.07 -20.84 -0.68
N GLY A 322 -14.24 -19.59 -1.09
CA GLY A 322 -13.21 -18.57 -1.02
C GLY A 322 -13.78 -17.21 -0.62
N LEU A 323 -13.18 -16.15 -1.17
CA LEU A 323 -13.58 -14.76 -0.93
C LEU A 323 -14.14 -14.11 -2.19
N VAL A 324 -15.35 -13.57 -2.10
CA VAL A 324 -15.82 -12.55 -3.04
C VAL A 324 -15.41 -11.19 -2.49
N ILE A 325 -14.69 -10.38 -3.26
CA ILE A 325 -14.38 -9.01 -2.88
C ILE A 325 -14.66 -8.06 -4.02
N VAL A 326 -15.34 -6.96 -3.73
CA VAL A 326 -15.87 -6.08 -4.78
C VAL A 326 -15.79 -4.62 -4.41
N ASN A 327 -15.51 -3.78 -5.42
CA ASN A 327 -15.57 -2.32 -5.34
C ASN A 327 -16.62 -1.81 -6.33
N PRO A 328 -17.93 -1.97 -6.05
CA PRO A 328 -18.98 -1.60 -6.98
C PRO A 328 -18.97 -0.09 -7.24
N PRO A 329 -19.63 0.36 -8.32
CA PRO A 329 -19.94 1.77 -8.52
C PRO A 329 -20.57 2.44 -7.27
N TYR A 330 -20.07 3.63 -6.90
CA TYR A 330 -20.68 4.48 -5.87
C TYR A 330 -20.43 5.98 -6.12
N GLY A 331 -21.17 6.81 -5.38
CA GLY A 331 -21.03 8.27 -5.39
C GLY A 331 -21.79 8.96 -6.52
N ALA A 332 -21.98 10.28 -6.37
CA ALA A 332 -22.83 11.10 -7.26
C ALA A 332 -22.31 11.24 -8.71
N ARG A 333 -21.12 10.71 -9.03
CA ARG A 333 -20.52 10.75 -10.37
C ARG A 333 -20.75 9.46 -11.17
N ILE A 334 -21.35 8.43 -10.57
CA ILE A 334 -21.56 7.13 -11.23
C ILE A 334 -23.03 6.71 -11.17
N GLY A 335 -23.80 7.09 -12.20
CA GLY A 335 -25.17 6.60 -12.42
C GLY A 335 -26.28 7.32 -11.64
N LYS A 336 -27.53 6.96 -11.92
CA LYS A 336 -28.69 7.44 -11.16
C LYS A 336 -28.82 6.63 -9.87
N LYS A 337 -29.19 7.27 -8.76
CA LYS A 337 -29.34 6.61 -7.44
C LYS A 337 -30.15 5.31 -7.52
N LYS A 338 -31.28 5.30 -8.24
CA LYS A 338 -32.13 4.12 -8.43
C LYS A 338 -31.39 2.92 -9.05
N ASP A 339 -30.55 3.18 -10.05
CA ASP A 339 -29.81 2.13 -10.76
C ASP A 339 -28.73 1.51 -9.86
N LEU A 340 -28.14 2.30 -8.95
CA LEU A 340 -27.21 1.80 -7.95
C LEU A 340 -27.91 0.88 -6.94
N PHE A 341 -29.08 1.25 -6.42
CA PHE A 341 -29.81 0.37 -5.50
C PHE A 341 -30.18 -0.96 -6.17
N ALA A 342 -30.68 -0.93 -7.41
CA ALA A 342 -30.99 -2.15 -8.16
C ALA A 342 -29.75 -3.04 -8.36
N LEU A 343 -28.59 -2.44 -8.67
CA LEU A 343 -27.33 -3.16 -8.82
C LEU A 343 -26.89 -3.84 -7.52
N TYR A 344 -26.95 -3.14 -6.38
CA TYR A 344 -26.54 -3.68 -5.09
C TYR A 344 -27.52 -4.77 -4.60
N SER A 345 -28.83 -4.60 -4.83
CA SER A 345 -29.82 -5.65 -4.54
C SER A 345 -29.58 -6.90 -5.39
N ALA A 346 -29.37 -6.76 -6.70
CA ALA A 346 -29.04 -7.88 -7.57
C ALA A 346 -27.75 -8.59 -7.16
N PHE A 347 -26.69 -7.84 -6.80
CA PHE A 347 -25.47 -8.42 -6.24
C PHE A 347 -25.77 -9.26 -4.99
N GLY A 348 -26.53 -8.70 -4.04
CA GLY A 348 -26.89 -9.40 -2.81
C GLY A 348 -27.70 -10.67 -3.03
N GLU A 349 -28.65 -10.65 -3.96
CA GLU A 349 -29.43 -11.83 -4.36
C GLU A 349 -28.53 -12.94 -4.92
N VAL A 350 -27.63 -12.60 -5.86
CA VAL A 350 -26.70 -13.56 -6.45
C VAL A 350 -25.76 -14.16 -5.42
N MET A 351 -25.23 -13.35 -4.50
CA MET A 351 -24.36 -13.84 -3.42
C MET A 351 -25.08 -14.86 -2.53
N LYS A 352 -26.32 -14.57 -2.12
CA LYS A 352 -27.11 -15.49 -1.28
C LYS A 352 -27.52 -16.76 -2.01
N ASP A 353 -27.87 -16.65 -3.29
CA ASP A 353 -28.35 -17.77 -4.10
C ASP A 353 -27.21 -18.73 -4.51
N ARG A 354 -26.03 -18.20 -4.83
CA ARG A 354 -24.98 -18.97 -5.53
C ARG A 354 -23.68 -19.12 -4.76
N PHE A 355 -23.41 -18.30 -3.74
CA PHE A 355 -22.10 -18.23 -3.06
C PHE A 355 -22.15 -18.72 -1.61
N SER A 356 -22.98 -19.72 -1.32
CA SER A 356 -23.00 -20.38 0.00
C SER A 356 -21.60 -20.87 0.40
N GLY A 357 -21.23 -20.63 1.66
CA GLY A 357 -19.91 -20.90 2.24
C GLY A 357 -18.84 -19.84 1.95
N TRP A 358 -19.02 -18.95 0.97
CA TRP A 358 -18.03 -17.90 0.67
C TRP A 358 -18.16 -16.72 1.62
N ARG A 359 -17.04 -16.03 1.87
CA ARG A 359 -17.06 -14.71 2.52
C ARG A 359 -17.23 -13.61 1.49
N VAL A 360 -17.78 -12.47 1.91
CA VAL A 360 -17.94 -11.29 1.04
C VAL A 360 -17.30 -10.06 1.66
N GLY A 361 -16.47 -9.37 0.88
CA GLY A 361 -15.97 -8.02 1.13
C GLY A 361 -16.57 -7.02 0.12
N MET A 362 -17.09 -5.89 0.58
CA MET A 362 -17.61 -4.84 -0.28
C MET A 362 -17.11 -3.46 0.13
N ILE A 363 -16.65 -2.68 -0.85
CA ILE A 363 -16.19 -1.31 -0.65
C ILE A 363 -17.25 -0.36 -1.20
N THR A 364 -17.76 0.54 -0.35
CA THR A 364 -18.67 1.61 -0.79
C THR A 364 -18.61 2.83 0.12
N SER A 365 -19.03 3.99 -0.38
CA SER A 365 -19.15 5.22 0.41
C SER A 365 -20.57 5.45 0.96
N ASP A 366 -21.52 4.56 0.70
CA ASP A 366 -22.93 4.74 1.04
C ASP A 366 -23.49 3.53 1.80
N ASP A 367 -23.77 3.72 3.09
CA ASP A 367 -24.33 2.71 3.97
C ASP A 367 -25.68 2.19 3.45
N GLN A 368 -26.49 3.01 2.78
CA GLN A 368 -27.78 2.58 2.22
C GLN A 368 -27.60 1.61 1.05
N LEU A 369 -26.55 1.80 0.24
CA LEU A 369 -26.23 0.88 -0.85
C LEU A 369 -25.77 -0.47 -0.30
N ALA A 370 -24.90 -0.47 0.72
CA ALA A 370 -24.49 -1.71 1.38
C ALA A 370 -25.70 -2.48 1.96
N GLN A 371 -26.64 -1.78 2.61
CA GLN A 371 -27.85 -2.41 3.15
C GLN A 371 -28.80 -2.93 2.08
N ALA A 372 -28.83 -2.32 0.89
CA ALA A 372 -29.66 -2.79 -0.23
C ALA A 372 -29.28 -4.20 -0.72
N THR A 373 -28.07 -4.68 -0.43
CA THR A 373 -27.64 -6.05 -0.71
C THR A 373 -28.32 -7.09 0.19
N THR A 374 -28.84 -6.67 1.35
CA THR A 374 -29.43 -7.55 2.38
C THR A 374 -28.49 -8.67 2.87
N LEU A 375 -27.18 -8.52 2.67
CA LEU A 375 -26.18 -9.46 3.16
C LEU A 375 -25.98 -9.28 4.69
N PRO A 376 -25.61 -10.36 5.41
CA PRO A 376 -25.40 -10.32 6.85
C PRO A 376 -24.04 -9.67 7.17
N TRP A 377 -23.98 -8.34 7.01
CA TRP A 377 -22.76 -7.57 7.27
C TRP A 377 -22.39 -7.59 8.75
N LEU A 378 -21.11 -7.86 9.03
CA LEU A 378 -20.47 -7.59 10.30
C LEU A 378 -20.43 -6.07 10.55
N PRO A 379 -20.24 -5.63 11.81
CA PRO A 379 -20.06 -4.22 12.11
C PRO A 379 -18.98 -3.60 11.21
N PRO A 380 -19.29 -2.54 10.45
CA PRO A 380 -18.36 -1.99 9.47
C PRO A 380 -17.15 -1.40 10.18
N GLN A 381 -15.98 -1.55 9.57
CA GLN A 381 -14.74 -0.98 10.08
C GLN A 381 -14.72 0.56 9.98
N ALA A 382 -13.68 1.17 10.53
CA ALA A 382 -13.46 2.61 10.42
C ALA A 382 -13.43 3.06 8.95
N PRO A 383 -13.96 4.25 8.62
CA PRO A 383 -13.92 4.75 7.25
C PRO A 383 -12.48 4.92 6.73
N ILE A 384 -12.28 4.51 5.49
CA ILE A 384 -11.02 4.55 4.75
C ILE A 384 -11.04 5.78 3.83
N ALA A 385 -10.00 6.60 3.85
CA ALA A 385 -9.88 7.73 2.94
C ALA A 385 -9.45 7.25 1.53
N HIS A 386 -10.27 7.54 0.52
CA HIS A 386 -10.00 7.15 -0.86
C HIS A 386 -10.38 8.28 -1.84
N GLY A 387 -9.38 8.94 -2.45
CA GLY A 387 -9.60 9.94 -3.50
C GLY A 387 -10.44 11.15 -3.07
N GLY A 388 -10.37 11.56 -1.80
CA GLY A 388 -11.18 12.63 -1.23
C GLY A 388 -12.56 12.19 -0.73
N LEU A 389 -12.94 10.93 -0.94
CA LEU A 389 -14.11 10.29 -0.35
C LEU A 389 -13.72 9.49 0.90
N LYS A 390 -14.71 9.23 1.76
CA LYS A 390 -14.60 8.23 2.83
C LYS A 390 -15.42 7.02 2.40
N VAL A 391 -14.75 5.89 2.24
CA VAL A 391 -15.38 4.59 1.94
C VAL A 391 -15.32 3.71 3.17
N ARG A 392 -16.11 2.65 3.22
CA ARG A 392 -16.05 1.61 4.24
C ARG A 392 -15.87 0.26 3.58
N LEU A 393 -15.18 -0.64 4.27
CA LEU A 393 -15.16 -2.06 3.96
C LEU A 393 -16.26 -2.75 4.77
N TYR A 394 -17.25 -3.29 4.08
CA TYR A 394 -18.26 -4.20 4.61
C TYR A 394 -17.78 -5.62 4.45
N GLN A 395 -18.03 -6.45 5.46
CA GLN A 395 -17.53 -7.82 5.52
C GLN A 395 -18.66 -8.73 6.01
N SER A 396 -18.77 -9.92 5.45
CA SER A 396 -19.64 -10.96 5.99
C SER A 396 -18.80 -12.10 6.59
N ALA A 397 -19.42 -12.87 7.49
CA ALA A 397 -18.99 -14.24 7.70
C ALA A 397 -19.25 -15.08 6.43
N ALA A 398 -18.91 -16.37 6.46
CA ALA A 398 -19.34 -17.29 5.40
C ALA A 398 -20.87 -17.23 5.23
N LEU A 399 -21.31 -17.09 3.98
CA LEU A 399 -22.74 -17.06 3.66
C LEU A 399 -23.38 -18.44 3.92
N GLY A 400 -24.65 -18.40 4.34
CA GLY A 400 -25.43 -19.58 4.72
C GLY A 400 -25.88 -20.47 3.58
#